data_AF-A0A8T4DW37-F1
#
_entry.id   AF-A0A8T4DW37-F1
#
_cell.length_a   1.000
_cell.length_b   1.000
_cell.length_c   1.000
_cell.angle_alpha   90.00
_cell.angle_beta   90.00
_cell.angle_gamma   90.00
#
_symmetry.space_group_name_H-M   'P 1'
#
loop_
_entity.id
_entity.type
_entity.pdbx_description
1 polymer ?
#
loop_
_entity_poly.entity_id
_entity_poly.type
_entity_poly.pdbx_seq_one_letter_code
_entity_poly.pdbx_strand_id
1 'polypeptide(L)'
;MNILEVLPEYEIRRMRSRCNYGNCDKKPSKKLVLFELNRINETSRDLISLFLCTEHYEKTVQDLPDKLKPIKSQGKSIKGRVADIGLVTH
;
A
#
# COMPACT_ATOMS: atom_id res chain seq x y z
N MET A 1 16.56 -4.44 0.88
CA MET A 1 15.52 -3.73 1.64
C MET A 1 14.19 -4.40 1.39
N ASN A 2 13.56 -4.91 2.44
CA ASN A 2 12.24 -5.50 2.39
C ASN A 2 11.19 -4.36 2.42
N ILE A 3 10.07 -4.49 1.68
CA ILE A 3 8.99 -3.49 1.68
C ILE A 3 8.45 -3.21 3.09
N LEU A 4 8.52 -4.20 3.98
CA LEU A 4 8.11 -4.08 5.38
C LEU A 4 8.98 -3.11 6.18
N GLU A 5 10.26 -2.96 5.84
CA GLU A 5 11.18 -2.03 6.51
C GLU A 5 10.88 -0.57 6.15
N VAL A 6 10.21 -0.35 5.01
CA VAL A 6 9.84 0.98 4.49
C VAL A 6 8.47 1.44 4.97
N LEU A 7 7.69 0.52 5.56
CA LEU A 7 6.32 0.74 6.01
C LEU A 7 6.15 0.37 7.50
N PRO A 8 7.01 0.87 8.42
CA PRO A 8 6.97 0.47 9.83
C PRO A 8 5.73 0.99 10.56
N GLU A 9 5.14 2.09 10.08
CA GLU A 9 3.92 2.67 10.65
C GLU A 9 2.64 1.92 10.24
N TYR A 10 2.74 0.86 9.42
CA TYR A 10 1.59 0.10 8.96
C TYR A 10 1.52 -1.27 9.65
N GLU A 11 0.40 -1.53 10.29
CA GLU A 11 0.07 -2.80 10.93
C GLU A 11 -0.60 -3.75 9.93
N ILE A 12 0.20 -4.33 9.04
CA ILE A 12 -0.22 -5.07 7.83
C ILE A 12 -1.06 -6.32 8.13
N ARG A 13 -0.96 -6.84 9.37
CA ARG A 13 -1.78 -7.97 9.84
C ARG A 13 -3.26 -7.60 10.00
N ARG A 14 -3.58 -6.31 10.14
CA ARG A 14 -4.96 -5.81 10.18
C ARG A 14 -5.50 -5.84 8.75
N MET A 15 -6.21 -6.90 8.36
CA MET A 15 -6.73 -7.03 6.99
C MET A 15 -7.87 -6.01 6.72
N ARG A 16 -9.01 -6.44 6.18
CA ARG A 16 -10.17 -5.56 5.90
C ARG A 16 -10.91 -5.05 7.14
N SER A 17 -10.50 -5.45 8.35
CA SER A 17 -11.23 -5.14 9.59
C SER A 17 -10.99 -3.72 10.08
N ARG A 18 -9.77 -3.19 9.95
CA ARG A 18 -9.36 -1.85 10.43
C ARG A 18 -8.33 -1.24 9.48
N CYS A 19 -8.20 0.08 9.56
CA CYS A 19 -7.12 0.79 8.91
C CYS A 19 -5.76 0.18 9.28
N ASN A 20 -4.89 0.00 8.28
CA ASN A 20 -3.54 -0.46 8.48
C ASN A 20 -2.62 0.59 9.07
N TYR A 21 -2.98 1.88 9.05
CA TYR A 21 -2.16 2.90 9.69
C TYR A 21 -2.12 2.67 11.21
N GLY A 22 -0.93 2.69 11.81
CA GLY A 22 -0.72 2.41 13.22
C GLY A 22 -1.58 3.30 14.11
N ASN A 23 -2.13 2.71 15.18
CA ASN A 23 -3.04 3.39 16.11
C ASN A 23 -4.31 3.98 15.45
N CYS A 24 -4.74 3.44 14.31
CA CYS A 24 -6.02 3.82 13.69
C CYS A 24 -7.05 2.69 13.80
N ASP A 25 -8.21 3.00 14.39
CA ASP A 25 -9.34 2.07 14.51
C ASP A 25 -10.48 2.34 13.52
N LYS A 26 -10.28 3.30 12.60
CA LYS A 26 -11.27 3.62 11.55
C LYS A 26 -11.42 2.43 10.60
N LYS A 27 -12.64 2.22 10.10
CA LYS A 27 -12.93 1.22 9.06
C LYS A 27 -12.22 1.63 7.75
N PRO A 28 -11.56 0.70 7.05
CA PRO A 28 -10.92 1.01 5.78
C PRO A 28 -11.95 1.23 4.67
N SER A 29 -11.70 2.23 3.83
CA SER A 29 -12.51 2.58 2.64
C SER A 29 -11.74 2.37 1.33
N LYS A 30 -10.41 2.34 1.39
CA LYS A 30 -9.52 2.19 0.24
C LYS A 30 -8.56 1.02 0.44
N LYS A 31 -8.32 0.26 -0.63
CA LYS A 31 -7.27 -0.77 -0.70
C LYS A 31 -6.17 -0.27 -1.62
N LEU A 32 -4.99 -0.02 -1.07
CA LEU A 32 -3.78 0.31 -1.80
C LEU A 32 -2.91 -0.94 -1.92
N VAL A 33 -2.69 -1.42 -3.15
CA VAL A 33 -1.82 -2.56 -3.43
C VAL A 33 -0.49 -2.05 -3.97
N LEU A 34 0.60 -2.36 -3.28
CA LEU A 34 1.94 -2.11 -3.80
C LEU A 34 2.41 -3.35 -4.52
N PHE A 35 2.95 -3.15 -5.72
CA PHE A 35 3.43 -4.22 -6.57
C PHE A 35 4.80 -3.86 -7.16
N GLU A 36 5.64 -4.87 -7.32
CA GLU A 36 6.88 -4.79 -8.07
C GLU A 36 6.55 -4.94 -9.55
N LEU A 37 6.96 -3.97 -10.36
CA LEU A 37 6.96 -4.06 -11.81
C LEU A 37 8.40 -4.32 -12.27
N ASN A 38 8.62 -5.47 -12.90
CA ASN A 38 9.87 -5.79 -13.56
C ASN A 38 9.75 -5.41 -15.05
N ARG A 39 10.53 -4.41 -15.46
CA ARG A 39 10.50 -3.87 -16.83
C ARG A 39 11.26 -4.74 -17.83
N ILE A 40 12.07 -5.70 -17.37
CA ILE A 40 12.87 -6.56 -18.24
C ILE A 40 12.00 -7.66 -18.85
N ASN A 41 11.05 -8.19 -18.09
CA ASN A 41 10.17 -9.28 -18.51
C ASN A 41 8.68 -8.89 -18.50
N GLU A 42 8.38 -7.61 -18.33
CA GLU A 42 7.03 -7.03 -18.25
C GLU A 42 6.10 -7.70 -17.22
N THR A 43 6.68 -8.30 -16.17
CA THR A 43 5.90 -8.96 -15.12
C THR A 43 5.58 -8.00 -13.98
N SER A 44 4.43 -8.23 -13.34
CA SER A 44 4.06 -7.55 -12.09
C SER A 44 3.81 -8.58 -10.99
N ARG A 45 4.24 -8.25 -9.77
CA ARG A 45 4.04 -9.07 -8.58
C ARG A 45 3.52 -8.21 -7.44
N ASP A 46 2.35 -8.55 -6.92
CA ASP A 46 1.83 -7.93 -5.70
C ASP A 46 2.78 -8.20 -4.52
N LEU A 47 3.19 -7.14 -3.84
CA LEU A 47 4.06 -7.21 -2.67
C LEU A 47 3.23 -7.15 -1.39
N ILE A 48 2.29 -6.21 -1.33
CA ILE A 48 1.53 -5.91 -0.12
C ILE A 48 0.21 -5.21 -0.44
N SER A 49 -0.82 -5.47 0.38
CA SER A 49 -2.08 -4.73 0.36
C SER A 49 -2.26 -3.97 1.67
N LEU A 50 -2.51 -2.67 1.58
CA LEU A 50 -2.86 -1.78 2.68
C LEU A 50 -4.34 -1.40 2.57
N PHE A 51 -5.09 -1.64 3.63
CA PHE A 51 -6.48 -1.25 3.83
C PHE A 51 -6.47 0.02 4.66
N LEU A 52 -6.83 1.16 4.07
CA LEU A 52 -6.72 2.48 4.70
C LEU A 52 -8.09 3.16 4.74
N CYS A 53 -8.34 3.96 5.78
CA CYS A 53 -9.42 4.94 5.74
C CYS A 53 -9.05 6.09 4.79
N THR A 54 -10.03 6.90 4.39
CA THR A 54 -9.84 7.98 3.41
C THR A 54 -8.71 8.95 3.80
N GLU A 55 -8.70 9.41 5.05
CA GLU A 55 -7.69 10.32 5.60
C GLU A 55 -6.26 9.73 5.51
N HIS A 56 -6.07 8.51 5.98
CA HIS A 56 -4.75 7.87 5.92
C HIS A 56 -4.37 7.45 4.52
N TYR A 57 -5.33 7.17 3.63
CA TYR A 57 -5.06 6.95 2.22
C TYR A 57 -4.46 8.20 1.57
N GLU A 58 -5.06 9.38 1.77
CA GLU A 58 -4.58 10.64 1.22
C GLU A 58 -3.15 10.95 1.70
N LYS A 59 -2.91 10.82 3.01
CA LYS A 59 -1.57 10.96 3.59
C LYS A 59 -0.58 9.96 3.01
N THR A 60 -0.98 8.68 2.92
CA THR A 60 -0.12 7.61 2.39
C THR A 60 0.28 7.89 0.95
N VAL A 61 -0.66 8.29 0.08
CA VAL A 61 -0.36 8.53 -1.34
C VAL A 61 0.60 9.71 -1.52
N GLN A 62 0.57 10.70 -0.63
CA GLN A 62 1.52 11.83 -0.64
C GLN A 62 2.92 11.40 -0.21
N ASP A 63 3.05 10.63 0.87
CA ASP A 63 4.36 10.25 1.44
C ASP A 63 5.02 9.02 0.79
N LEU A 64 4.21 8.12 0.24
CA LEU A 64 4.66 6.82 -0.25
C LEU A 64 5.68 6.90 -1.41
N PRO A 65 5.56 7.81 -2.40
CA PRO A 65 6.55 7.92 -3.47
C PRO A 65 7.96 8.16 -2.94
N ASP A 66 8.11 9.02 -1.93
CA ASP A 66 9.40 9.31 -1.28
C ASP A 66 9.95 8.11 -0.51
N LYS A 67 9.07 7.40 0.22
CA LYS A 67 9.44 6.17 0.93
C LYS A 67 9.88 5.05 -0.03
N LEU A 68 9.32 4.99 -1.24
CA LEU A 68 9.64 3.96 -2.24
C LEU A 68 10.85 4.30 -3.13
N LYS A 69 11.31 5.56 -3.18
CA LYS A 69 12.53 5.97 -3.92
C LYS A 69 13.75 5.05 -3.69
N PRO A 70 14.12 4.69 -2.44
CA PRO A 70 15.31 3.87 -2.18
C PRO A 70 15.20 2.40 -2.64
N ILE A 71 14.02 1.88 -2.97
CA ILE A 71 13.86 0.48 -3.41
C ILE A 71 14.10 0.31 -4.93
N LYS A 72 14.36 1.40 -5.66
CA LYS A 72 14.65 1.34 -7.10
C LYS A 72 15.96 0.57 -7.35
N SER A 73 15.83 -0.63 -7.90
CA SER A 73 16.94 -1.47 -8.35
C SER A 73 16.86 -1.67 -9.87
N GLN A 74 17.98 -2.01 -10.52
CA GLN A 74 18.08 -2.17 -11.99
C GLN A 74 16.91 -2.99 -12.56
N GLY A 75 16.05 -2.35 -13.36
CA GLY A 75 14.91 -2.98 -14.02
C GLY A 75 13.65 -3.17 -13.18
N LYS A 76 13.70 -2.92 -11.86
CA LYS A 76 12.57 -3.12 -10.94
C LYS A 76 12.09 -1.80 -10.35
N SER A 77 10.79 -1.55 -10.42
CA SER A 77 10.15 -0.37 -9.84
C SER A 77 8.91 -0.77 -9.05
N ILE A 78 8.75 -0.20 -7.85
CA ILE A 78 7.53 -0.40 -7.07
C ILE A 78 6.50 0.65 -7.49
N LYS A 79 5.26 0.20 -7.69
CA LYS A 79 4.11 1.05 -8.00
C LYS A 79 2.95 0.73 -7.06
N GLY A 80 2.04 1.70 -6.91
CA GLY A 80 0.79 1.53 -6.17
C GLY A 80 -0.40 1.50 -7.12
N ARG A 81 -1.37 0.61 -6.87
CA ARG A 81 -2.72 0.66 -7.48
C ARG A 81 -3.77 0.71 -6.39
N VAL A 82 -4.85 1.46 -6.63
CA VAL A 82 -5.89 1.71 -5.63
C VAL A 82 -7.19 1.08 -6.09
N ALA A 83 -7.88 0.43 -5.16
CA ALA A 83 -9.24 -0.04 -5.35
C ALA A 83 -10.11 0.48 -4.20
N ASP A 84 -11.30 0.97 -4.52
CA ASP A 84 -12.33 1.26 -3.53
C ASP A 84 -12.78 -0.04 -2.86
N ILE A 85 -12.84 -0.02 -1.53
CA ILE A 85 -13.44 -1.11 -0.76
C ILE A 85 -14.88 -0.68 -0.54
N GLY A 86 -15.75 -1.10 -1.45
CA GLY A 86 -17.17 -0.75 -1.40
C GLY A 86 -17.75 -0.95 0.00
N LEU A 87 -18.27 0.14 0.57
CA LEU A 87 -19.42 0.05 1.46
C LEU A 87 -20.54 -0.53 0.61
N VAL A 88 -20.77 -1.83 0.71
CA VAL A 88 -22.07 -2.39 0.31
C VAL A 88 -23.07 -1.81 1.30
N THR A 89 -23.65 -0.67 0.97
CA THR A 89 -24.89 -0.20 1.59
C THR A 89 -25.98 -1.12 1.05
N HIS A 90 -26.41 -2.06 1.89
CA HIS A 90 -27.68 -2.76 1.71
C HIS A 90 -28.84 -1.77 1.88
#